data_AF-A0A0N4VY92-F1
#
_entry.id   AF-A0A0N4VY92-F1
#
_cell.length_a   1.000
_cell.length_b   1.000
_cell.length_c   1.000
_cell.angle_alpha   90.00
_cell.angle_beta   90.00
_cell.angle_gamma   90.00
#
_symmetry.space_group_name_H-M   'P 1'
#
loop_
_entity.id
_entity.type
_entity.pdbx_description
1 polymer ?
#
loop_
_entity_poly.entity_id
_entity_poly.type
_entity_poly.pdbx_seq_one_letter_code
_entity_poly.pdbx_strand_id
1 'polypeptide(L)'
;MLAPPYLRIHQNSISQVVVHPFIDGNGRTARLLLNLILMRAGFPPVILPVESRAEYYATLITANHGDLRPFVRYIARHTESTLKVRYLYHRFLNQAYFFYSMYKYVS
;
A
#
# COMPACT_ATOMS: atom_id res chain seq x y z
N MET A 1 42.33 13.16 0.20
CA MET A 1 41.00 13.52 -0.35
C MET A 1 39.95 12.87 0.52
N LEU A 2 39.29 13.66 1.38
CA LEU A 2 38.29 13.19 2.35
C LEU A 2 36.89 13.37 1.76
N ALA A 3 36.11 12.29 1.71
CA ALA A 3 34.70 12.35 1.30
C ALA A 3 33.86 13.14 2.33
N PRO A 4 32.84 13.90 1.90
CA PRO A 4 32.08 14.79 2.79
C PRO A 4 31.23 14.03 3.83
N PRO A 5 30.95 14.62 5.01
CA PRO A 5 30.47 13.92 6.22
C PRO A 5 29.04 13.34 6.16
N TYR A 6 28.29 13.64 5.10
CA TYR A 6 26.88 13.26 4.98
C TYR A 6 26.67 11.82 4.47
N LEU A 7 27.73 11.20 3.93
CA LEU A 7 27.66 9.88 3.29
C LEU A 7 28.08 8.73 4.22
N ARG A 8 27.89 8.87 5.55
CA ARG A 8 28.24 7.82 6.52
C ARG A 8 27.15 7.58 7.57
N ILE A 9 25.89 7.49 7.13
CA ILE A 9 24.78 7.07 8.01
C ILE A 9 23.94 5.91 7.42
N HIS A 10 24.16 5.46 6.18
CA HIS A 10 23.22 4.53 5.54
C HIS A 10 23.61 3.05 5.39
N GLN A 11 24.76 2.60 5.89
CA GLN A 11 25.16 1.20 5.70
C GLN A 11 24.92 0.25 6.88
N ASN A 12 24.53 0.75 8.06
CA ASN A 12 24.41 -0.11 9.26
C ASN A 12 22.97 -0.35 9.77
N SER A 13 21.92 0.03 9.04
CA SER A 13 20.54 -0.15 9.51
C SER A 13 19.68 -1.05 8.62
N ILE A 14 20.17 -1.51 7.47
CA ILE A 14 19.35 -2.28 6.51
C ILE A 14 19.38 -3.79 6.83
N SER A 15 20.36 -4.26 7.60
CA SER A 15 20.50 -5.68 7.94
C SER A 15 19.70 -6.12 9.16
N GLN A 16 19.18 -5.20 9.99
CA GLN A 16 18.43 -5.55 11.21
C GLN A 16 16.90 -5.55 11.05
N VAL A 17 16.39 -5.12 9.89
CA VAL A 17 14.94 -5.14 9.59
C VAL A 17 14.53 -6.46 8.91
N VAL A 18 15.46 -7.39 8.72
CA VAL A 18 15.19 -8.75 8.22
C VAL A 18 14.94 -9.71 9.38
N VAL A 19 14.17 -9.27 10.38
CA VAL A 19 13.69 -10.14 11.46
C VAL A 19 12.18 -10.23 11.30
N HIS A 20 11.75 -11.34 10.67
CA HIS A 20 10.37 -11.81 10.51
C HIS A 20 9.30 -10.73 10.35
N PRO A 21 8.91 -10.34 9.12
CA PRO A 21 7.93 -9.30 9.05
C PRO A 21 6.55 -9.78 9.51
N PHE A 22 6.16 -11.08 9.45
CA PHE A 22 4.75 -11.46 9.75
C PHE A 22 4.46 -12.90 10.23
N ILE A 23 5.38 -13.61 10.91
CA ILE A 23 5.01 -14.89 11.56
C ILE A 23 4.39 -14.58 12.93
N ASP A 24 3.26 -15.24 13.20
CA ASP A 24 2.44 -15.22 14.42
C ASP A 24 1.41 -14.08 14.62
N GLY A 25 0.13 -14.45 14.41
CA GLY A 25 -1.07 -13.86 15.03
C GLY A 25 -1.48 -12.44 14.62
N ASN A 26 -0.55 -11.64 14.12
CA ASN A 26 -0.68 -10.19 14.00
C ASN A 26 -0.99 -9.70 12.59
N GLY A 27 -1.61 -10.53 11.75
CA GLY A 27 -1.96 -10.17 10.37
C GLY A 27 -2.85 -8.92 10.25
N ARG A 28 -3.52 -8.50 11.33
CA ARG A 28 -4.25 -7.20 11.41
C ARG A 28 -3.28 -6.03 11.62
N THR A 29 -2.39 -6.11 12.61
CA THR A 29 -1.35 -5.11 12.89
C THR A 29 -0.42 -4.90 11.71
N ALA A 30 -0.05 -5.98 11.03
CA ALA A 30 0.71 -5.99 9.79
C ALA A 30 0.07 -5.11 8.69
N ARG A 31 -1.22 -5.34 8.43
CA ARG A 31 -1.99 -4.59 7.43
C ARG A 31 -2.21 -3.14 7.85
N LEU A 32 -2.38 -2.88 9.14
CA LEU A 32 -2.48 -1.52 9.67
C LEU A 32 -1.17 -0.76 9.48
N LEU A 33 -0.02 -1.38 9.78
CA LEU A 33 1.29 -0.78 9.57
C LEU A 33 1.57 -0.54 8.08
N LEU A 34 1.25 -1.51 7.22
CA LEU A 34 1.33 -1.34 5.78
C LEU A 34 0.51 -0.14 5.32
N ASN A 35 -0.75 -0.05 5.74
CA ASN A 35 -1.62 1.06 5.39
C ASN A 35 -1.10 2.39 5.96
N LEU A 36 -0.53 2.41 7.15
CA LEU A 36 0.10 3.61 7.72
C LEU A 36 1.26 4.11 6.85
N ILE A 37 2.12 3.21 6.36
CA ILE A 37 3.24 3.55 5.47
C ILE A 37 2.71 4.08 4.14
N LEU A 38 1.73 3.41 3.54
CA LEU A 38 1.09 3.84 2.29
C LEU A 38 0.45 5.22 2.42
N MET A 39 -0.28 5.45 3.51
CA MET A 39 -0.92 6.74 3.80
C MET A 39 0.11 7.85 4.01
N ARG A 40 1.23 7.57 4.69
CA ARG A 40 2.35 8.53 4.81
C ARG A 40 2.99 8.86 3.47
N ALA A 41 2.95 7.93 2.52
CA ALA A 41 3.41 8.15 1.15
C ALA A 41 2.33 8.77 0.23
N GLY A 42 1.15 9.13 0.75
CA GLY A 42 0.07 9.77 -0.01
C GLY A 42 -0.88 8.81 -0.74
N PHE A 43 -0.74 7.50 -0.53
CA PHE A 43 -1.65 6.51 -1.09
C PHE A 43 -2.91 6.34 -0.22
N PRO A 44 -4.08 6.06 -0.81
CA PRO A 44 -5.26 5.71 -0.04
C PRO A 44 -5.04 4.38 0.70
N PRO A 45 -5.79 4.13 1.80
CA PRO A 45 -5.75 2.84 2.47
C PRO A 45 -6.17 1.73 1.51
N VAL A 46 -5.35 0.68 1.46
CA VAL A 46 -5.54 -0.47 0.58
C VAL A 46 -6.24 -1.57 1.36
N ILE A 47 -7.34 -2.06 0.77
CA ILE A 47 -8.13 -3.16 1.31
C ILE A 47 -7.67 -4.43 0.61
N LEU A 48 -7.19 -5.39 1.40
CA LEU A 48 -6.85 -6.72 0.90
C LEU A 48 -8.09 -7.62 1.06
N PRO A 49 -8.68 -8.12 -0.04
CA PRO A 49 -9.88 -8.94 -0.02
C PRO A 49 -9.68 -10.26 0.74
N VAL A 50 -10.72 -10.76 1.39
CA VAL A 50 -10.63 -12.02 2.17
C VAL A 50 -10.33 -13.20 1.26
N GLU A 51 -10.80 -13.15 0.03
CA GLU A 51 -10.63 -14.15 -1.02
C GLU A 51 -9.15 -14.27 -1.43
N SER A 52 -8.39 -13.17 -1.37
CA SER A 52 -6.96 -13.12 -1.67
C SER A 52 -6.06 -13.61 -0.53
N ARG A 53 -6.64 -14.05 0.60
CA ARG A 53 -5.89 -14.44 1.80
C ARG A 53 -4.90 -15.58 1.53
N ALA A 54 -5.26 -16.54 0.68
CA ALA A 54 -4.36 -17.64 0.30
C ALA A 54 -3.12 -17.12 -0.46
N GLU A 55 -3.32 -16.21 -1.42
CA GLU A 55 -2.23 -15.58 -2.17
C GLU A 55 -1.34 -14.72 -1.26
N TYR A 56 -1.94 -13.97 -0.33
CA TYR A 56 -1.21 -13.21 0.68
C TYR A 56 -0.25 -14.11 1.48
N TYR A 57 -0.74 -15.22 2.03
CA TYR A 57 0.13 -16.15 2.77
C TYR A 57 1.19 -16.82 1.89
N ALA A 58 0.86 -17.18 0.65
CA ALA A 58 1.83 -17.72 -0.29
C ALA A 58 2.98 -16.72 -0.52
N THR A 59 2.66 -15.44 -0.73
CA THR A 59 3.68 -14.40 -0.92
C THR A 59 4.51 -14.15 0.35
N LEU A 60 3.92 -14.32 1.55
CA LEU A 60 4.64 -14.25 2.82
C LEU A 60 5.60 -15.41 3.04
N ILE A 61 5.22 -16.62 2.64
CA ILE A 61 6.10 -17.80 2.71
C ILE A 61 7.33 -17.54 1.83
N THR A 62 7.13 -17.08 0.59
CA THR A 62 8.25 -16.74 -0.31
C THR A 62 9.11 -15.60 0.24
N ALA A 63 8.50 -14.59 0.86
CA ALA A 63 9.20 -13.52 1.56
C ALA A 63 10.07 -14.03 2.72
N ASN A 64 9.57 -14.99 3.50
CA ASN A 64 10.34 -15.62 4.58
C ASN A 64 11.54 -16.43 4.05
N HIS A 65 11.46 -16.95 2.82
CA HIS A 65 12.61 -17.57 2.14
C HIS A 65 13.59 -16.55 1.52
N GLY A 66 13.39 -15.25 1.76
CA GLY A 66 14.30 -14.17 1.36
C GLY A 66 13.89 -13.42 0.10
N ASP A 67 12.83 -13.83 -0.60
CA ASP A 67 12.34 -13.12 -1.79
C ASP A 67 11.07 -12.31 -1.51
N LEU A 68 11.25 -11.01 -1.26
CA LEU A 68 10.16 -10.06 -1.02
C LEU A 68 9.40 -9.62 -2.28
N ARG A 69 9.93 -9.88 -3.48
CA ARG A 69 9.36 -9.35 -4.74
C ARG A 69 7.91 -9.79 -4.98
N PRO A 70 7.51 -11.06 -4.71
CA PRO A 70 6.12 -11.48 -4.86
C PRO A 70 5.17 -10.72 -3.93
N PHE A 71 5.60 -10.48 -2.68
CA PHE A 71 4.82 -9.71 -1.71
C PHE A 71 4.64 -8.25 -2.15
N VAL A 72 5.71 -7.60 -2.61
CA VAL A 72 5.65 -6.22 -3.12
C VAL A 72 4.72 -6.13 -4.34
N ARG A 73 4.83 -7.06 -5.29
CA ARG A 73 3.92 -7.12 -6.46
C ARG A 73 2.47 -7.37 -6.06
N TYR A 74 2.24 -8.19 -5.04
CA TYR A 74 0.91 -8.43 -4.50
C TYR A 74 0.29 -7.14 -3.94
N ILE A 75 1.03 -6.39 -3.13
CA ILE A 75 0.55 -5.10 -2.60
C ILE A 75 0.36 -4.07 -3.71
N ALA A 76 1.29 -3.98 -4.66
CA ALA A 76 1.19 -3.03 -5.78
C ALA A 76 -0.10 -3.23 -6.59
N ARG A 77 -0.45 -4.47 -6.95
CA ARG A 77 -1.68 -4.80 -7.68
C ARG A 77 -2.96 -4.37 -6.93
N HIS A 78 -3.01 -4.59 -5.62
CA HIS A 78 -4.15 -4.18 -4.80
C HIS A 78 -4.22 -2.66 -4.62
N THR A 79 -3.06 -2.00 -4.53
CA THR A 79 -2.96 -0.54 -4.46
C THR A 79 -3.47 0.09 -5.75
N GLU A 80 -3.04 -0.40 -6.91
CA GLU A 80 -3.49 0.05 -8.22
C GLU A 80 -5.01 -0.14 -8.40
N SER A 81 -5.53 -1.31 -8.01
CA SER A 81 -6.97 -1.58 -8.05
C SER A 81 -7.77 -0.61 -7.18
N THR A 82 -7.26 -0.32 -5.97
CA THR A 82 -7.87 0.66 -5.05
C THR A 82 -7.88 2.07 -5.65
N LEU A 83 -6.75 2.50 -6.22
CA LEU A 83 -6.64 3.81 -6.89
C LEU A 83 -7.61 3.93 -8.07
N LYS A 84 -7.74 2.87 -8.88
CA LYS A 84 -8.66 2.83 -10.01
C LYS A 84 -10.11 2.99 -9.56
N VAL A 85 -10.54 2.24 -8.55
CA VAL A 85 -11.89 2.35 -8.00
C VAL A 85 -12.14 3.76 -7.45
N ARG A 86 -11.19 4.30 -6.68
CA ARG A 86 -11.30 5.66 -6.13
C ARG A 86 -11.41 6.72 -7.22
N TYR A 87 -10.61 6.61 -8.28
CA TYR A 87 -10.67 7.52 -9.43
C TYR A 87 -12.04 7.47 -10.12
N LEU A 88 -12.55 6.27 -10.41
CA LEU A 88 -13.86 6.08 -11.04
C LEU A 88 -15.00 6.66 -10.19
N TYR A 89 -14.94 6.44 -8.87
CA TYR A 89 -15.92 6.99 -7.94
C TYR A 89 -15.91 8.52 -7.93
N HIS A 90 -14.73 9.15 -7.82
CA HIS A 90 -14.62 10.61 -7.89
C HIS A 90 -15.11 11.17 -9.23
N ARG A 91 -14.82 10.50 -10.34
CA ARG A 91 -15.32 10.89 -11.66
C ARG A 91 -16.85 10.84 -11.73
N PHE A 92 -17.44 9.76 -11.25
CA PHE A 92 -18.90 9.59 -11.21
C PHE A 92 -19.56 10.67 -10.34
N LEU A 93 -19.03 10.91 -9.13
CA LEU A 93 -19.54 11.96 -8.25
C LEU A 93 -19.46 13.34 -8.90
N ASN A 94 -18.32 13.71 -9.48
CA ASN A 94 -18.16 15.01 -10.14
C ASN A 94 -19.20 15.21 -11.26
N GLN A 95 -19.47 14.16 -12.04
CA GLN A 95 -20.49 14.20 -13.08
C GLN A 95 -21.91 14.35 -12.47
N ALA A 96 -22.24 13.60 -11.42
CA ALA A 96 -23.53 13.71 -10.73
C ALA A 96 -23.74 15.09 -10.08
N TYR A 97 -22.71 15.64 -9.43
CA TYR A 97 -22.75 16.99 -8.85
C TYR A 97 -22.94 18.05 -9.91
N PHE A 98 -22.28 17.93 -11.07
CA PHE A 98 -22.50 18.85 -12.20
C PHE A 98 -23.97 18.87 -12.65
N PHE A 99 -24.58 17.70 -12.82
CA PHE A 99 -26.00 17.60 -13.17
C PHE A 99 -26.93 18.14 -12.09
N TYR A 100 -26.66 17.85 -10.81
CA TYR A 100 -27.44 18.39 -9.69
C TYR A 100 -27.37 19.91 -9.63
N SER A 101 -26.17 20.49 -9.78
CA SER A 101 -25.99 21.94 -9.86
C SER A 101 -26.76 22.54 -11.02
N MET A 102 -26.68 21.95 -12.22
CA MET A 102 -27.43 22.41 -13.40
C MET A 102 -28.94 22.40 -13.16
N TYR A 103 -29.49 21.33 -12.57
CA TYR A 103 -30.91 21.24 -12.22
C TYR A 103 -31.34 22.36 -11.26
N LYS A 104 -30.52 22.65 -10.23
CA LYS A 104 -30.80 23.70 -9.26
C LYS A 104 -30.71 25.13 -9.83
N TYR A 105 -29.93 25.36 -10.89
CA TYR A 105 -29.83 26.68 -11.53
C TYR A 105 -30.97 26.96 -12.54
N VAL A 106 -31.66 25.92 -12.99
CA VAL A 106 -32.76 26.02 -13.97
C VAL A 106 -34.14 25.93 -13.30
N SER A 107 -34.19 25.72 -11.97
CA SER A 107 -35.39 25.73 -11.13
C SER A 107 -35.47 27.02 -10.32
#